data_AF-D0UKZ9-F1
#
_entry.id   AF-D0UKZ9-F1
#
_cell.length_a   1.000
_cell.length_b   1.000
_cell.length_c   1.000
_cell.angle_alpha   90.00
_cell.angle_beta   90.00
_cell.angle_gamma   90.00
#
_symmetry.space_group_name_H-M   'P 1'
#
loop_
_entity.id
_entity.type
_entity.pdbx_description
1 polymer ?
#
loop_
_entity_poly.entity_id
_entity_poly.type
_entity_poly.pdbx_seq_one_letter_code
_entity_poly.pdbx_strand_id
1 'polypeptide(L)'
;EKYFIAIKEMVEWLGYKPFKITHSSDYFDQLYEWAKILIKKDMAYVCHQKGSEIKGFNPPPSPWRNRPVEESLHLFDDMKCGIYDEGEATLRLKVTLEEGKQDPVAYRIKFVPHHRTGDKWCIYPT
;
A
#
# COMPACT_ATOMS: atom_id res chain seq x y z
N GLU A 1 15.12 12.83 6.92
CA GLU A 1 16.09 12.52 8.00
C GLU A 1 15.96 13.41 9.23
N LYS A 2 15.84 14.74 9.09
CA LYS A 2 15.61 15.69 10.20
C LYS A 2 14.59 15.23 11.26
N TYR A 3 13.41 14.78 10.82
CA TYR A 3 12.35 14.32 11.75
C TYR A 3 12.71 13.02 12.48
N PHE A 4 13.45 12.11 11.84
CA PHE A 4 13.90 10.87 12.47
C PHE A 4 14.86 11.16 13.63
N ILE A 5 15.83 12.05 13.41
CA ILE A 5 16.78 12.47 14.45
C ILE A 5 16.04 13.11 15.62
N ALA A 6 15.14 14.05 15.34
CA ALA A 6 14.37 14.73 16.38
C ALA A 6 13.50 13.75 17.21
N ILE A 7 12.85 12.77 16.58
CA ILE A 7 12.07 11.75 17.30
C ILE A 7 12.97 10.93 18.22
N LYS A 8 14.13 10.49 17.71
CA LYS A 8 15.08 9.72 18.51
C LYS A 8 15.59 10.52 19.72
N GLU A 9 15.99 11.77 19.50
CA GLU A 9 16.47 12.67 20.55
C GLU A 9 15.39 12.91 21.62
N MET A 10 14.12 13.07 21.23
CA MET A 10 13.02 13.21 22.19
C MET A 10 12.82 11.95 23.05
N VAL A 11 12.90 10.76 22.46
CA VAL A 11 12.80 9.49 23.21
C VAL A 11 13.93 9.35 24.22
N GLU A 12 15.16 9.67 23.80
CA GLU A 12 16.34 9.64 24.67
C GLU A 12 16.27 10.71 25.76
N TRP A 13 15.78 11.90 25.44
CA TRP A 13 15.57 12.99 26.39
C TRP A 13 14.55 12.64 27.49
N LEU A 14 13.52 11.88 27.15
CA LEU A 14 12.55 11.34 28.12
C LEU A 14 13.13 10.21 29.00
N GLY A 15 14.41 9.85 28.83
CA GLY A 15 15.09 8.81 29.61
C GLY A 15 14.85 7.39 29.11
N TYR A 16 14.23 7.21 27.95
CA TYR A 16 13.99 5.90 27.36
C TYR A 16 15.08 5.53 26.36
N LYS A 17 15.42 4.24 26.30
CA LYS A 17 16.32 3.69 25.29
C LYS A 17 15.59 2.63 24.46
N PRO A 18 15.38 2.86 23.16
CA PRO A 18 14.76 1.84 22.32
C PRO A 18 15.66 0.61 22.24
N PHE A 19 15.08 -0.58 22.42
CA PHE A 19 15.80 -1.85 22.24
C PHE A 19 16.31 -2.02 20.80
N LYS A 20 15.50 -1.58 19.82
CA LYS A 20 15.83 -1.62 18.40
C LYS A 20 15.16 -0.45 17.67
N ILE A 21 15.87 0.11 16.70
CA ILE A 21 15.31 1.06 15.74
C ILE A 21 15.03 0.29 14.45
N THR A 22 13.78 0.35 13.98
CA THR A 22 13.34 -0.25 12.73
C THR A 22 12.60 0.78 11.89
N HIS A 23 12.48 0.51 10.60
CA HIS A 23 11.68 1.33 9.71
C HIS A 23 10.75 0.46 8.90
N SER A 24 9.53 0.92 8.66
CA SER A 24 8.55 0.19 7.84
C SER A 24 9.08 -0.12 6.44
N SER A 25 9.90 0.77 5.88
CA SER A 25 10.50 0.57 4.56
C SER A 25 11.52 -0.56 4.48
N ASP A 26 12.06 -1.03 5.62
CA ASP A 26 12.91 -2.24 5.65
C ASP A 26 12.13 -3.50 5.25
N TYR A 27 10.80 -3.42 5.31
CA TYR A 27 9.90 -4.55 5.08
C TYR A 27 9.13 -4.44 3.76
N PHE A 28 9.41 -3.48 2.89
CA PHE A 28 8.67 -3.32 1.62
C PHE A 28 8.72 -4.57 0.74
N ASP A 29 9.86 -5.26 0.66
CA ASP A 29 9.97 -6.53 -0.07
C ASP A 29 9.00 -7.57 0.52
N GLN A 30 8.99 -7.74 1.85
CA GLN A 30 8.11 -8.69 2.53
C GLN A 30 6.62 -8.33 2.39
N LEU A 31 6.29 -7.04 2.49
CA LEU A 31 4.94 -6.54 2.34
C LEU A 31 4.42 -6.76 0.92
N TYR A 32 5.28 -6.64 -0.09
CA TYR A 32 4.92 -6.90 -1.49
C TYR A 32 4.68 -8.40 -1.72
N GLU A 33 5.52 -9.28 -1.16
CA GLU A 33 5.29 -10.73 -1.24
C GLU A 33 4.00 -11.14 -0.54
N TRP A 34 3.69 -10.56 0.62
CA TRP A 34 2.41 -10.81 1.29
C TRP A 34 1.23 -10.30 0.48
N ALA A 35 1.34 -9.16 -0.21
CA ALA A 35 0.31 -8.68 -1.12
C ALA A 35 0.03 -9.71 -2.22
N LYS A 36 1.07 -10.30 -2.83
CA LYS A 36 0.90 -11.38 -3.82
C LYS A 36 0.22 -12.61 -3.22
N ILE A 37 0.54 -12.98 -1.97
CA ILE A 37 -0.14 -14.08 -1.27
C ILE A 37 -1.63 -13.76 -1.04
N LEU A 38 -1.96 -12.53 -0.64
CA LEU A 38 -3.35 -12.11 -0.45
C LEU A 38 -4.13 -12.19 -1.77
N ILE A 39 -3.55 -11.73 -2.88
CA ILE A 39 -4.17 -11.85 -4.20
C ILE A 39 -4.38 -13.33 -4.57
N LYS A 40 -3.36 -14.18 -4.40
CA LYS A 40 -3.46 -15.63 -4.66
C LYS A 40 -4.56 -16.34 -3.87
N LYS A 41 -4.88 -15.83 -2.67
CA LYS A 41 -5.95 -16.33 -1.81
C LYS A 41 -7.30 -15.68 -2.09
N ASP A 42 -7.43 -14.92 -3.18
CA ASP A 42 -8.60 -14.13 -3.56
C ASP A 42 -9.02 -13.10 -2.49
N MET A 43 -8.09 -12.66 -1.65
CA MET A 43 -8.33 -11.69 -0.57
C MET A 43 -7.90 -10.26 -0.93
N ALA A 44 -7.35 -10.05 -2.13
CA ALA A 44 -7.03 -8.73 -2.65
C ALA A 44 -7.13 -8.73 -4.17
N TYR A 45 -7.43 -7.57 -4.76
CA TYR A 45 -7.57 -7.40 -6.20
C TYR A 45 -7.09 -6.01 -6.63
N VAL A 46 -6.65 -5.88 -7.88
CA VAL A 46 -6.30 -4.59 -8.47
C VAL A 46 -7.57 -3.88 -8.93
N CYS A 47 -7.65 -2.57 -8.72
CA CYS A 47 -8.82 -1.75 -8.99
C CYS A 47 -8.40 -0.48 -9.74
N HIS A 48 -9.12 -0.15 -10.82
CA HIS A 48 -8.91 1.07 -11.61
C HIS A 48 -9.95 2.18 -11.33
N GLN A 49 -10.75 2.03 -10.28
CA GLN A 49 -11.60 3.12 -9.82
C GLN A 49 -10.72 4.30 -9.41
N LYS A 50 -11.04 5.49 -9.90
CA LYS A 50 -10.35 6.72 -9.55
C LYS A 50 -10.63 7.09 -8.10
N GLY A 51 -9.71 7.82 -7.48
CA GLY A 51 -9.89 8.31 -6.11
C GLY A 51 -11.17 9.14 -5.92
N SER A 52 -11.67 9.80 -6.97
CA SER A 52 -12.96 10.50 -6.96
C SER A 52 -14.18 9.59 -6.87
N GLU A 53 -14.09 8.36 -7.39
CA GLU A 53 -15.18 7.39 -7.42
C GLU A 53 -15.28 6.60 -6.11
N ILE A 54 -14.15 6.49 -5.37
CA ILE A 54 -14.05 5.81 -4.08
C ILE A 54 -14.30 6.79 -2.90
N LYS A 55 -14.26 8.11 -3.14
CA LYS A 55 -14.52 9.13 -2.12
C LYS A 55 -16.02 9.24 -1.83
N GLY A 56 -16.39 9.15 -0.55
CA GLY A 56 -17.76 9.39 -0.08
C GLY A 56 -18.16 8.43 1.03
N PHE A 57 -19.40 8.58 1.51
CA PHE A 57 -19.97 7.76 2.59
C PHE A 57 -20.39 6.36 2.11
N ASN A 58 -20.66 6.18 0.82
CA ASN A 58 -21.08 4.90 0.26
C ASN A 58 -20.64 4.76 -1.22
N PRO A 59 -19.33 4.61 -1.49
CA PRO A 59 -18.85 4.46 -2.86
C PRO A 59 -19.40 3.16 -3.47
N PRO A 60 -19.70 3.14 -4.79
CA PRO A 60 -20.14 1.93 -5.45
C PRO A 60 -19.05 0.84 -5.35
N PRO A 61 -19.46 -0.44 -5.22
CA PRO A 61 -18.51 -1.54 -5.19
C PRO A 61 -17.66 -1.54 -6.46
N SER A 62 -16.41 -1.98 -6.35
CA SER A 62 -15.54 -2.00 -7.51
C SER A 62 -16.06 -2.96 -8.58
N PRO A 63 -16.20 -2.52 -9.84
CA PRO A 63 -16.50 -3.40 -10.97
C PRO A 63 -15.48 -4.54 -11.12
N TRP A 64 -14.29 -4.36 -10.54
CA TRP A 64 -13.15 -5.25 -10.66
C TRP A 64 -12.97 -6.18 -9.47
N ARG A 65 -13.86 -6.15 -8.48
CA ARG A 65 -13.76 -6.94 -7.24
C ARG A 65 -13.66 -8.44 -7.48
N ASN A 66 -14.30 -8.94 -8.53
CA ASN A 66 -14.37 -10.37 -8.86
C ASN A 66 -13.55 -10.75 -10.10
N ARG A 67 -12.56 -9.92 -10.48
CA ARG A 67 -11.65 -10.28 -11.57
C ARG A 67 -10.84 -11.54 -11.21
N PRO A 68 -10.38 -12.32 -12.19
CA PRO A 68 -9.51 -13.48 -11.94
C PRO A 68 -8.28 -13.12 -11.09
N VAL A 69 -7.87 -14.08 -10.28
CA VAL A 69 -6.69 -13.95 -9.41
C VAL A 69 -5.43 -13.71 -10.23
N GLU A 70 -5.28 -14.44 -11.34
CA GLU A 70 -4.15 -14.35 -12.27
C GLU A 70 -4.06 -12.97 -12.91
N GLU A 71 -5.20 -12.39 -13.28
CA GLU A 71 -5.28 -11.04 -13.83
C GLU A 71 -4.83 -10.01 -12.78
N SER A 72 -5.32 -10.11 -11.55
CA SER A 72 -4.89 -9.22 -10.46
C SER A 72 -3.39 -9.33 -10.16
N LEU A 73 -2.82 -10.53 -10.22
CA LEU A 73 -1.38 -10.73 -10.00
C LEU A 73 -0.55 -10.06 -11.08
N HIS A 74 -0.92 -10.25 -12.35
CA HIS A 74 -0.21 -9.62 -13.46
C HIS A 74 -0.27 -8.10 -13.37
N LEU A 75 -1.46 -7.54 -13.14
CA LEU A 75 -1.64 -6.10 -13.03
C LEU A 75 -0.91 -5.51 -11.82
N PHE A 76 -0.81 -6.23 -10.72
CA PHE A 76 -0.05 -5.77 -9.55
C PHE A 76 1.46 -5.76 -9.82
N ASP A 77 1.96 -6.70 -10.62
CA ASP A 77 3.34 -6.69 -11.11
C ASP A 77 3.57 -5.52 -12.08
N ASP A 78 2.63 -5.23 -12.98
CA ASP A 78 2.68 -4.07 -13.88
C ASP A 78 2.69 -2.73 -13.12
N MET A 79 1.90 -2.63 -12.04
CA MET A 79 1.94 -1.47 -11.14
C MET A 79 3.34 -1.25 -10.55
N LYS A 80 4.03 -2.33 -10.14
CA LYS A 80 5.41 -2.27 -9.62
C LYS A 80 6.43 -1.91 -10.71
N CYS A 81 6.17 -2.29 -11.95
CA CYS A 81 6.99 -1.94 -13.11
C CYS A 81 6.77 -0.49 -13.59
N GLY A 82 5.83 0.25 -12.99
CA GLY A 82 5.54 1.63 -13.36
C GLY A 82 4.79 1.78 -14.69
N ILE A 83 4.03 0.76 -15.10
CA ILE A 83 3.23 0.79 -16.34
C ILE A 83 2.04 1.75 -16.24
N TYR A 84 1.57 2.03 -15.02
CA TYR A 84 0.41 2.86 -14.72
C TYR A 84 0.79 4.19 -14.07
N ASP A 85 0.04 5.25 -14.37
CA ASP A 85 0.21 6.57 -13.75
C ASP A 85 -0.33 6.61 -12.31
N GLU A 86 0.05 7.66 -11.56
CA GLU A 86 -0.44 7.86 -10.19
C GLU A 86 -1.98 7.93 -10.15
N GLY A 87 -2.58 7.01 -9.40
CA GLY A 87 -4.03 6.95 -9.22
C GLY A 87 -4.80 6.18 -10.29
N GLU A 88 -4.12 5.63 -11.31
CA GLU A 88 -4.76 4.77 -12.32
C GLU A 88 -5.06 3.36 -11.82
N ALA A 89 -4.28 2.86 -10.86
CA ALA A 89 -4.48 1.56 -10.27
C ALA A 89 -4.16 1.56 -8.77
N THR A 90 -4.92 0.78 -8.02
CA THR A 90 -4.71 0.52 -6.59
C THR A 90 -4.90 -0.96 -6.29
N LEU A 91 -4.14 -1.50 -5.34
CA LEU A 91 -4.48 -2.81 -4.75
C LEU A 91 -5.49 -2.57 -3.62
N ARG A 92 -6.60 -3.29 -3.63
CA ARG A 92 -7.62 -3.24 -2.57
C ARG A 92 -7.75 -4.59 -1.90
N LEU A 93 -7.97 -4.58 -0.58
CA LEU A 93 -8.33 -5.79 0.15
C LEU A 93 -9.77 -6.18 -0.17
N LYS A 94 -10.11 -7.46 -0.12
CA LYS A 94 -11.48 -7.96 -0.29
C LYS A 94 -12.12 -8.17 1.09
N VAL A 95 -12.44 -7.08 1.78
CA VAL A 95 -12.96 -7.09 3.15
C VAL A 95 -13.83 -5.86 3.42
N THR A 96 -14.81 -6.00 4.31
CA THR A 96 -15.58 -4.86 4.85
C THR A 96 -15.12 -4.60 6.28
N LEU A 97 -14.65 -3.39 6.56
CA LEU A 97 -14.25 -2.98 7.91
C LEU A 97 -15.48 -2.72 8.80
N GLU A 98 -15.29 -2.67 10.12
CA GLU A 98 -16.38 -2.47 11.10
C GLU A 98 -17.17 -1.18 10.88
N GLU A 99 -16.51 -0.13 10.39
CA GLU A 99 -17.12 1.16 10.01
C GLU A 99 -17.93 1.10 8.69
N GLY A 100 -18.12 -0.09 8.11
CA GLY A 100 -18.82 -0.30 6.85
C GLY A 100 -17.98 0.00 5.60
N LYS A 101 -16.74 0.45 5.77
CA LYS A 101 -15.83 0.75 4.66
C LYS A 101 -15.44 -0.51 3.91
N GLN A 102 -15.87 -0.59 2.65
CA GLN A 102 -15.60 -1.72 1.79
C GLN A 102 -14.25 -1.61 1.08
N ASP A 103 -13.55 -2.72 1.06
CA ASP A 103 -12.34 -2.98 0.30
C ASP A 103 -11.31 -1.85 0.42
N PRO A 104 -10.69 -1.64 1.59
CA PRO A 104 -9.71 -0.58 1.78
C PRO A 104 -8.51 -0.74 0.85
N VAL A 105 -7.95 0.39 0.41
CA VAL A 105 -6.74 0.43 -0.42
C VAL A 105 -5.54 -0.06 0.40
N ALA A 106 -4.83 -1.05 -0.11
CA ALA A 106 -3.60 -1.62 0.44
C ALA A 106 -2.34 -1.05 -0.23
N TYR A 107 -2.35 -0.81 -1.54
CA TYR A 107 -1.23 -0.22 -2.29
C TYR A 107 -1.68 0.89 -3.23
N ARG A 108 -0.80 1.88 -3.41
CA ARG A 108 -0.96 3.01 -4.34
C ARG A 108 0.30 3.21 -5.14
N ILE A 109 0.14 3.71 -6.37
CA ILE A 109 1.25 4.15 -7.20
C ILE A 109 1.65 5.56 -6.77
N LYS A 110 2.96 5.79 -6.62
CA LYS A 110 3.56 7.10 -6.38
C LYS A 110 4.97 7.13 -6.96
N PHE A 111 5.24 8.03 -7.89
CA PHE A 111 6.56 8.23 -8.49
C PHE A 111 7.38 9.25 -7.71
N VAL A 112 7.46 9.03 -6.39
CA VAL A 112 8.27 9.85 -5.50
C VAL A 112 9.34 8.96 -4.87
N PRO A 113 10.63 9.32 -4.98
CA PRO A 113 11.72 8.59 -4.35
C PRO A 113 11.51 8.48 -2.84
N HIS A 114 11.72 7.29 -2.28
CA HIS A 114 11.67 7.10 -0.84
C HIS A 114 13.03 7.42 -0.21
N HIS A 115 13.02 8.19 0.88
CA HIS A 115 14.25 8.70 1.49
C HIS A 115 15.25 7.63 1.99
N ARG A 116 14.85 6.36 2.13
CA ARG A 116 15.76 5.23 2.48
C ARG A 116 15.93 4.19 1.39
N THR A 117 14.94 4.04 0.51
CA THR A 117 14.93 2.96 -0.51
C THR A 117 15.09 3.50 -1.92
N GLY A 118 15.28 4.81 -2.08
CA GLY A 118 15.44 5.49 -3.36
C GLY A 118 14.29 5.21 -4.31
N ASP A 119 14.64 4.93 -5.56
CA ASP A 119 13.72 4.70 -6.68
C ASP A 119 13.38 3.22 -6.88
N LYS A 120 13.70 2.36 -5.91
CA LYS A 120 13.42 0.91 -5.99
C LYS A 120 11.92 0.61 -6.13
N TRP A 121 11.06 1.50 -5.62
CA TRP A 121 9.62 1.29 -5.55
C TRP A 121 8.86 2.48 -6.12
N CYS A 122 7.90 2.20 -6.99
CA CYS A 122 6.87 3.16 -7.44
C CYS A 122 5.48 2.80 -6.90
N ILE A 123 5.35 1.72 -6.14
CA ILE A 123 4.15 1.38 -5.39
C ILE A 123 4.46 1.34 -3.90
N TYR A 124 3.56 1.89 -3.10
CA TYR A 124 3.73 2.00 -1.65
C TYR A 124 2.52 1.44 -0.91
N PRO A 125 2.74 0.70 0.20
CA PRO A 125 1.66 0.25 1.06
C PRO A 125 0.98 1.45 1.75
N THR A 126 -0.31 1.31 2.03
CA THR A 126 -1.13 2.30 2.77
C THR A 126 -1.19 1.98 4.25
#